data_AF-A0A845Z326-F1
#
_entry.id   AF-A0A845Z326-F1
#
_cell.length_a   1.000
_cell.length_b   1.000
_cell.length_c   1.000
_cell.angle_alpha   90.00
_cell.angle_beta   90.00
_cell.angle_gamma   90.00
#
_symmetry.space_group_name_H-M   'P 1'
#
loop_
_entity.id
_entity.type
_entity.pdbx_description
1 polymer ?
#
loop_
_entity_poly.entity_id
_entity_poly.type
_entity_poly.pdbx_seq_one_letter_code
_entity_poly.pdbx_strand_id
1 'polypeptide(L)' 'MVKNRKLSRAISDLGWRKFRTLLEGKAEKYGRDFRVINRWEPTSQKCSYCGFKGGKLDLQVR' A
#
# COMPACT_ATOMS: atom_id res chain seq x y z
N MET A 1 -15.93 -2.87 -9.56
CA MET A 1 -15.62 -4.27 -9.18
C MET A 1 -14.10 -4.49 -9.29
N VAL A 2 -13.45 -5.08 -8.29
CA VAL A 2 -12.01 -5.41 -8.35
C VAL A 2 -11.79 -6.45 -9.44
N LYS A 3 -10.87 -6.20 -10.37
CA LYS A 3 -10.73 -6.98 -11.62
C LYS A 3 -10.26 -8.43 -11.40
N ASN A 4 -9.42 -8.70 -10.39
CA ASN A 4 -8.86 -10.03 -10.16
C ASN A 4 -9.83 -10.89 -9.33
N ARG A 5 -10.53 -11.84 -9.96
CA ARG A 5 -11.49 -12.73 -9.29
C ARG A 5 -10.89 -13.65 -8.23
N LYS A 6 -9.60 -14.01 -8.35
CA LYS A 6 -8.91 -14.87 -7.38
C LYS A 6 -8.54 -14.11 -6.10
N LEU A 7 -8.26 -12.81 -6.20
CA LEU A 7 -7.77 -11.99 -5.10
C LEU A 7 -8.79 -10.96 -4.59
N SER A 8 -9.91 -10.74 -5.29
CA SER A 8 -10.87 -9.67 -5.01
C SER A 8 -11.42 -9.73 -3.59
N ARG A 9 -11.76 -10.93 -3.10
CA ARG A 9 -12.25 -11.14 -1.74
C ARG A 9 -11.19 -10.75 -0.71
N ALA A 10 -10.00 -11.36 -0.78
CA ALA A 10 -8.90 -11.07 0.13
C ALA A 10 -8.52 -9.57 0.14
N ILE A 11 -8.48 -8.92 -1.03
CA ILE A 11 -8.21 -7.48 -1.14
C ILE A 11 -9.29 -6.64 -0.45
N SER A 12 -10.56 -7.04 -0.59
CA SER A 12 -11.69 -6.30 0.00
C SER A 12 -11.75 -6.48 1.52
N ASP A 13 -11.50 -7.70 2.00
CA ASP A 13 -11.52 -8.05 3.43
C ASP A 13 -10.47 -7.27 4.24
N LEU A 14 -9.33 -6.92 3.61
CA LEU A 14 -8.29 -6.10 4.26
C LEU A 14 -8.71 -4.64 4.53
N GLY A 15 -9.74 -4.12 3.86
CA GLY A 15 -10.32 -2.82 4.21
C GLY A 15 -9.39 -1.60 4.12
N TRP A 16 -8.38 -1.62 3.24
CA TRP A 16 -7.32 -0.59 3.16
C TRP A 16 -7.81 0.86 3.09
N ARG A 17 -8.95 1.11 2.41
CA ARG A 17 -9.55 2.45 2.36
C ARG A 17 -10.01 2.93 3.75
N LYS A 18 -10.69 2.06 4.49
CA LYS A 18 -11.15 2.36 5.85
C LYS A 18 -9.97 2.55 6.79
N PHE A 19 -8.96 1.69 6.69
CA PHE A 19 -7.73 1.81 7.46
C PHE A 19 -7.05 3.17 7.25
N ARG A 20 -6.91 3.61 5.98
CA ARG A 20 -6.37 4.93 5.65
C ARG A 20 -7.17 6.07 6.29
N THR A 21 -8.50 6.07 6.15
CA THR A 21 -9.36 7.12 6.73
C THR A 21 -9.21 7.20 8.25
N LEU A 22 -9.11 6.05 8.93
CA LEU A 22 -8.89 6.02 10.38
C LEU A 22 -7.52 6.58 10.78
N LEU A 23 -6.47 6.30 10.00
CA LEU A 23 -5.13 6.85 10.25
C LEU A 23 -5.10 8.37 10.05
N GLU A 24 -5.70 8.86 8.97
CA GLU A 24 -5.78 10.29 8.66
C GLU A 24 -6.53 11.05 9.76
N GLY A 25 -7.69 10.55 10.19
CA GLY A 25 -8.44 11.16 11.30
C GLY A 25 -7.70 11.12 12.64
N LYS A 26 -6.91 10.08 12.91
CA LYS A 26 -6.04 10.05 14.10
C LYS A 26 -4.88 11.04 13.97
N ALA A 27 -4.28 11.15 12.80
CA ALA A 27 -3.19 12.09 12.56
C ALA A 27 -3.65 13.53 12.79
N GLU A 28 -4.81 13.91 12.24
CA GLU A 28 -5.44 15.20 12.48
C GLU A 28 -5.70 15.44 13.97
N LYS A 29 -6.32 14.46 14.65
CA LYS A 29 -6.63 14.55 16.09
C LYS A 29 -5.41 14.80 16.97
N TYR A 30 -4.26 14.24 16.61
CA TYR A 30 -3.04 14.32 17.41
C TYR A 30 -1.99 15.28 16.83
N GLY A 31 -2.33 16.08 15.82
CA GLY A 31 -1.40 17.01 15.18
C GLY A 31 -0.18 16.32 14.55
N ARG A 32 -0.37 15.15 13.93
CA ARG A 32 0.69 14.38 13.26
C ARG A 32 0.66 14.60 11.75
N ASP A 33 1.83 14.59 11.13
CA ASP A 33 1.96 14.60 9.67
C ASP A 33 1.58 13.23 9.10
N PHE A 34 0.68 13.24 8.12
CA PHE A 34 0.26 12.06 7.39
C PHE A 34 0.30 12.36 5.90
N ARG A 35 1.01 11.51 5.14
CA ARG A 35 1.20 11.68 3.70
C ARG A 35 0.87 10.41 2.96
N VAL A 36 0.18 10.56 1.84
CA VAL A 36 -0.09 9.46 0.92
C VAL A 36 0.75 9.62 -0.33
N ILE A 37 1.60 8.63 -0.56
CA ILE A 37 2.43 8.56 -1.76
C ILE A 37 1.62 8.05 -2.97
N ASN A 38 2.20 8.19 -4.16
CA ASN A 38 1.61 7.69 -5.39
C ASN A 38 1.35 6.17 -5.30
N ARG A 39 0.18 5.73 -5.77
CA ARG A 39 -0.21 4.31 -5.86
C ARG A 39 0.80 3.46 -6.66
N TRP A 40 1.44 4.06 -7.67
CA TRP A 40 2.35 3.37 -8.58
C TRP A 40 3.82 3.54 -8.20
N GLU A 41 4.10 4.10 -7.00
CA GLU A 41 5.46 4.17 -6.48
C GLU A 41 6.00 2.74 -6.26
N PRO A 42 7.14 2.35 -6.85
CA PRO A 42 7.66 0.98 -6.81
C PRO A 42 8.36 0.66 -5.47
N THR A 43 7.68 0.87 -4.35
CA THR A 43 8.27 0.74 -2.99
C THR A 43 8.76 -0.67 -2.68
N SER A 44 8.08 -1.71 -3.19
CA SER A 44 8.51 -3.10 -3.01
C SER A 44 9.50 -3.58 -4.08
N GLN A 45 9.78 -2.78 -5.11
CA GLN A 45 10.69 -3.16 -6.21
C GLN A 45 12.01 -2.39 -6.18
N LYS A 46 12.11 -1.37 -5.31
CA LYS A 46 13.30 -0.55 -5.12
C LYS A 46 14.02 -0.97 -3.85
N CYS A 47 15.31 -1.32 -3.98
CA CYS A 47 16.15 -1.60 -2.83
C CYS A 47 16.30 -0.35 -1.95
N SER A 48 16.04 -0.49 -0.65
CA SER A 48 16.19 0.62 0.31
C SER A 48 17.65 1.04 0.52
N TYR A 49 18.59 0.12 0.35
CA TYR A 49 20.03 0.38 0.51
C TYR A 49 20.65 1.04 -0.72
N CYS A 50 20.47 0.46 -1.91
CA CYS A 50 21.18 0.90 -3.13
C CYS A 50 20.28 1.56 -4.18
N GLY A 51 18.96 1.61 -3.97
CA GLY A 51 18.03 2.22 -4.92
C GLY A 51 17.81 1.46 -6.23
N PHE A 52 18.45 0.30 -6.41
CA PHE A 52 18.27 -0.55 -7.58
C PHE A 52 16.81 -0.98 -7.72
N LYS A 53 16.26 -0.87 -8.94
CA LYS A 53 14.89 -1.29 -9.28
C LYS A 53 14.92 -2.68 -9.92
N GLY A 54 14.58 -3.70 -9.13
CA GLY A 54 14.61 -5.11 -9.55
C GLY A 54 13.44 -5.55 -10.43
N GLY A 55 12.47 -4.67 -10.69
CA GLY A 55 11.31 -4.96 -11.51
C GLY A 55 10.24 -5.77 -10.80
N LYS A 56 9.45 -6.53 -11.57
CA LYS A 56 8.28 -7.26 -11.05
C LYS A 56 8.73 -8.49 -10.24
N LEU A 57 8.42 -8.49 -8.95
CA LEU A 57 8.60 -9.64 -8.07
C LEU A 57 7.36 -10.54 -8.10
N ASP A 58 7.57 -11.85 -7.90
CA ASP A 58 6.48 -12.79 -7.71
C ASP A 58 5.73 -12.54 -6.40
N LEU A 59 4.45 -12.90 -6.38
CA LEU A 59 3.60 -12.74 -5.19
C LEU A 59 4.11 -13.52 -3.97
N GLN A 60 4.81 -14.62 -4.20
CA GLN A 60 5.41 -15.47 -3.16
C GLN A 60 6.67 -14.88 -2.52
N VAL A 61 7.30 -13.91 -3.19
CA VAL A 61 8.51 -13.25 -2.68
C VAL A 61 8.05 -12.07 -1.83
N ARG A 62 7.68 -12.36 -0.59
CA ARG A 62 7.29 -11.39 0.44
C ARG A 62 7.71 -11.85 1.82
#